data_AF-A0A8J2LA34-F1
#
_entry.id   AF-A0A8J2LA34-F1
#
_cell.length_a   1.000
_cell.length_b   1.000
_cell.length_c   1.000
_cell.angle_alpha   90.00
_cell.angle_beta   90.00
_cell.angle_gamma   90.00
#
_symmetry.space_group_name_H-M   'P 1'
#
loop_
_entity.id
_entity.type
_entity.pdbx_description
1 polymer ?
#
loop_
_entity_poly.entity_id
_entity_poly.type
_entity_poly.pdbx_seq_one_letter_code
_entity_poly.pdbx_strand_id
1 'polypeptide(L)'
;LTTLVCYPAIVIEFILNCFAVRTPVPSLQGRQSEKETKSEESRTCPQKSSSLLYQLTFQWMYPLLWKGYRGTLKFSDLWDLNEEDKSSVVSKRFMKYWQPELERAKT
;
A
#
# COMPACT_ATOMS: atom_id res chain seq x y z
N LEU A 1 14.56 -32.80 17.42
CA LEU A 1 15.53 -31.75 17.83
C LEU A 1 15.76 -30.73 16.71
N THR A 2 16.10 -31.18 15.50
CA THR A 2 16.23 -30.32 14.31
C THR A 2 14.97 -29.53 13.98
N THR A 3 13.79 -30.16 13.99
CA THR A 3 12.50 -29.45 13.77
C THR A 3 12.19 -28.38 14.82
N LEU A 4 12.56 -28.63 16.09
CA LEU A 4 12.36 -27.69 17.20
C LEU A 4 13.30 -26.48 17.12
N VAL A 5 14.42 -26.59 16.41
CA VAL A 5 15.41 -25.51 16.22
C VAL A 5 15.22 -24.80 14.87
N CYS A 6 14.85 -25.52 13.81
CA CYS A 6 14.63 -24.95 12.48
C CYS A 6 13.38 -24.06 12.42
N TYR A 7 12.30 -24.45 13.10
CA TYR A 7 11.06 -23.66 13.11
C TYR A 7 11.23 -22.25 13.70
N PRO A 8 11.82 -22.06 14.90
CA PRO A 8 12.07 -20.71 15.41
C PRO A 8 13.06 -19.92 14.54
N ALA A 9 14.06 -20.56 13.91
CA ALA A 9 14.99 -19.88 13.00
C ALA A 9 14.27 -19.27 11.78
N ILE A 10 13.38 -20.03 11.13
CA ILE A 10 12.57 -19.54 9.99
C ILE A 10 11.63 -18.42 10.44
N VAL A 11 11.02 -18.55 11.61
CA VAL A 11 10.13 -17.51 12.17
C VAL A 11 10.93 -16.24 12.46
N ILE A 12 12.14 -16.35 13.00
CA ILE A 12 13.03 -15.20 13.26
C ILE A 12 13.47 -14.57 11.94
N GLU A 13 13.87 -15.33 10.93
CA GLU A 13 14.22 -14.81 9.61
C GLU A 13 13.04 -14.12 8.94
N PHE A 14 11.83 -14.66 9.06
CA PHE A 14 10.62 -14.04 8.56
C PHE A 14 10.32 -12.73 9.28
N ILE A 15 10.38 -12.72 10.62
CA ILE A 15 10.19 -11.52 11.44
C ILE A 15 11.25 -10.47 11.11
N LEU A 16 12.52 -10.87 10.97
CA LEU A 16 13.62 -10.00 10.60
C LEU A 16 13.44 -9.46 9.18
N ASN A 17 13.04 -10.26 8.20
CA ASN A 17 12.73 -9.81 6.85
C ASN A 17 11.59 -8.77 6.87
N CYS A 18 10.62 -8.96 7.75
CA CYS A 18 9.51 -8.04 7.92
C CYS A 18 9.87 -6.71 8.59
N PHE A 19 10.85 -6.71 9.50
CA PHE A 19 11.42 -5.50 10.08
C PHE A 19 12.51 -4.86 9.21
N ALA A 20 13.25 -5.65 8.42
CA ALA A 20 14.31 -5.20 7.52
C ALA A 20 13.73 -4.55 6.26
N VAL A 21 12.57 -5.02 5.77
CA VAL A 21 11.73 -4.31 4.78
C VAL A 21 10.91 -3.17 5.44
N ARG A 22 11.40 -2.66 6.56
CA ARG A 22 11.13 -1.27 6.98
C ARG A 22 12.15 -0.30 6.41
N THR A 23 13.22 -0.78 5.76
CA THR A 23 13.99 0.06 4.84
C THR A 23 13.16 0.27 3.58
N PRO A 24 13.02 1.52 3.11
CA PRO A 24 12.24 1.82 1.92
C PRO A 24 12.89 1.08 0.76
N VAL A 25 12.19 0.11 0.18
CA VAL A 25 12.64 -0.60 -1.03
C VAL A 25 12.95 0.43 -2.13
N PRO A 26 14.22 0.64 -2.49
CA PRO A 26 14.61 1.67 -3.44
C PRO A 26 14.63 1.08 -4.86
N SER A 27 13.52 0.48 -5.31
CA SER A 27 13.47 -0.10 -6.66
C SER A 27 12.15 0.07 -7.41
N LEU A 28 11.08 0.53 -6.77
CA LEU A 28 9.93 1.12 -7.49
C LEU A 28 9.52 2.50 -6.94
N GLN A 29 10.36 3.07 -6.06
CA GLN A 29 10.33 4.48 -5.66
C GLN A 29 11.09 5.33 -6.70
N GLY A 30 10.81 5.15 -7.98
CA GLY A 30 11.37 6.01 -9.03
C GLY A 30 10.75 7.41 -9.07
N ARG A 31 9.78 7.75 -8.19
CA ARG A 31 8.96 8.97 -8.36
C ARG A 31 8.33 9.63 -7.12
N GLN A 32 8.69 9.29 -5.89
CA GLN A 32 8.32 10.15 -4.75
C GLN A 32 9.55 10.44 -3.88
N SER A 33 10.44 11.27 -4.45
CA SER A 33 11.29 12.17 -3.68
C SER A 33 10.41 13.32 -3.18
N GLU A 34 10.65 13.72 -1.94
CA GLU A 34 10.36 15.05 -1.38
C GLU A 34 8.98 15.64 -1.66
N LYS A 35 8.12 15.60 -0.65
CA LYS A 35 7.39 16.80 -0.22
C LYS A 35 6.91 16.62 1.21
N GLU A 36 7.69 17.21 2.11
CA GLU A 36 7.18 17.77 3.35
C GLU A 36 5.97 18.65 3.04
N THR A 37 4.78 18.30 3.53
CA THR A 37 3.82 19.31 3.96
C THR A 37 2.97 18.72 5.08
N LYS A 38 3.36 19.10 6.30
CA LYS A 38 2.80 18.84 7.62
C LYS A 38 1.35 19.36 7.81
N SER A 39 0.53 19.44 6.75
CA SER A 39 -0.83 19.99 6.81
C SER A 39 -1.91 19.19 6.09
N GLU A 40 -1.57 18.09 5.40
CA GLU A 40 -2.55 17.16 4.81
C GLU A 40 -2.57 15.78 5.49
N GLU A 41 -1.97 15.67 6.67
CA GLU A 41 -1.79 14.42 7.44
C GLU A 41 -3.09 13.72 7.88
N SER A 42 -4.27 14.29 7.64
CA SER A 42 -5.52 13.77 8.23
C SER A 42 -6.19 12.63 7.43
N ARG A 43 -5.85 12.39 6.16
CA ARG A 43 -6.62 11.43 5.32
C ARG A 43 -5.82 10.48 4.42
N THR A 44 -4.48 10.48 4.43
CA THR A 44 -3.71 9.55 3.58
C THR A 44 -3.85 8.10 4.06
N CYS A 45 -4.06 7.15 3.15
CA CYS A 45 -4.16 5.72 3.45
C CYS A 45 -2.93 5.18 4.20
N PRO A 46 -3.07 4.63 5.42
CA PRO A 46 -1.97 4.10 6.21
C PRO A 46 -1.34 2.83 5.60
N GLN A 47 -1.99 2.22 4.60
CA GLN A 47 -1.47 1.06 3.86
C GLN A 47 -0.09 1.33 3.25
N LYS A 48 0.18 2.56 2.77
CA LYS A 48 1.45 2.90 2.10
C LYS A 48 2.63 3.14 3.04
N SER A 49 2.36 3.52 4.28
CA SER A 49 3.40 3.88 5.25
C SER A 49 3.74 2.75 6.22
N SER A 50 3.07 1.60 6.11
CA SER A 50 3.19 0.55 7.12
C SER A 50 4.10 -0.60 6.70
N SER A 51 4.67 -1.27 7.70
CA SER A 51 5.53 -2.45 7.51
C SER A 51 4.79 -3.56 6.77
N LEU A 52 5.51 -4.35 5.97
CA LEU A 52 4.91 -5.43 5.16
C LEU A 52 4.01 -6.37 5.98
N LEU A 53 4.37 -6.72 7.21
CA LEU A 53 3.50 -7.54 8.07
C LEU A 53 2.18 -6.86 8.38
N TYR A 54 2.22 -5.57 8.67
CA TYR A 54 1.03 -4.80 9.01
C TYR A 54 0.15 -4.58 7.78
N GLN A 55 0.75 -4.47 6.59
CA GLN A 55 0.06 -4.49 5.32
C GLN A 55 -0.56 -5.87 5.03
N LEU A 56 0.19 -6.96 5.24
CA LEU A 56 -0.22 -8.35 4.98
C LEU A 56 -1.31 -8.84 5.93
N THR A 57 -1.20 -8.47 7.21
CA THR A 57 -2.19 -8.80 8.25
C THR A 57 -3.40 -7.87 8.20
N PHE A 58 -3.48 -6.97 7.21
CA PHE A 58 -4.52 -5.95 7.07
C PHE A 58 -4.75 -5.14 8.35
N GLN A 59 -3.71 -5.04 9.19
CA GLN A 59 -3.81 -4.44 10.51
C GLN A 59 -4.11 -2.94 10.43
N TRP A 60 -3.71 -2.30 9.32
CA TRP A 60 -4.03 -0.91 9.01
C TRP A 60 -5.53 -0.61 8.89
N MET A 61 -6.35 -1.62 8.61
CA MET A 61 -7.80 -1.48 8.46
C MET A 61 -8.56 -1.58 9.80
N TYR A 62 -7.94 -2.12 10.85
CA TYR A 62 -8.57 -2.31 12.16
C TYR A 62 -9.17 -1.03 12.79
N PRO A 63 -8.52 0.15 12.76
CA PRO A 63 -9.16 1.36 13.30
C PRO A 63 -10.46 1.73 12.59
N LEU A 64 -10.54 1.50 11.27
CA LEU A 64 -11.76 1.72 10.49
C LEU A 64 -12.84 0.69 10.87
N LEU A 65 -12.44 -0.57 11.02
CA LEU A 65 -13.32 -1.67 11.42
C LEU A 65 -13.90 -1.45 12.81
N TRP A 66 -13.08 -1.01 13.76
CA TRP A 66 -13.49 -0.68 15.12
C TRP A 66 -14.45 0.52 15.17
N LYS A 67 -14.22 1.53 14.33
CA LYS A 67 -15.11 2.69 14.21
C LYS A 67 -16.46 2.30 13.61
N GLY A 68 -16.48 1.42 12.62
CA GLY A 68 -17.70 0.84 12.04
C GLY A 68 -18.46 -0.05 13.01
N TYR A 69 -17.77 -0.75 13.91
CA TYR A 69 -18.38 -1.53 14.97
C TYR A 69 -19.08 -0.64 16.01
N ARG A 70 -18.49 0.51 16.36
CA ARG A 70 -19.05 1.45 17.35
C ARG A 70 -20.07 2.44 16.80
N GLY A 71 -20.22 2.58 15.48
CA GLY A 71 -21.16 3.51 14.87
C GLY A 71 -21.19 3.46 13.34
N THR A 72 -22.18 4.12 12.74
CA THR A 72 -22.32 4.18 11.27
C THR A 72 -21.17 4.96 10.64
N LEU A 73 -20.40 4.29 9.79
CA LEU A 73 -19.28 4.87 9.06
C LEU A 73 -19.77 5.96 8.10
N LYS A 74 -19.20 7.16 8.19
CA LYS A 74 -19.45 8.24 7.21
C LYS A 74 -18.34 8.28 6.18
N PHE A 75 -18.65 8.77 4.98
CA PHE A 75 -17.64 8.96 3.92
C PHE A 75 -16.47 9.84 4.36
N SER A 76 -16.72 10.81 5.24
CA SER A 76 -15.69 11.68 5.84
C SER A 76 -14.68 10.97 6.74
N ASP A 77 -15.00 9.76 7.21
CA ASP A 77 -14.17 8.95 8.10
C ASP A 77 -13.27 7.96 7.35
N LEU A 78 -13.47 7.82 6.05
CA LEU A 78 -12.61 7.00 5.20
C LEU A 78 -11.33 7.75 4.84
N TRP A 79 -10.28 6.98 4.59
CA TRP A 79 -9.06 7.50 4.00
C TRP A 79 -9.30 7.93 2.55
N ASP A 80 -8.58 8.96 2.10
CA ASP A 80 -8.60 9.38 0.70
C ASP A 80 -7.92 8.33 -0.17
N LEU A 81 -8.40 8.19 -1.40
CA LEU A 81 -7.87 7.22 -2.33
C LEU A 81 -6.43 7.58 -2.68
N ASN A 82 -5.57 6.57 -2.67
CA ASN A 82 -4.19 6.72 -3.07
C ASN A 82 -4.08 7.25 -4.51
N GLU A 83 -3.16 8.20 -4.74
CA GLU A 83 -2.95 8.85 -6.04
C GLU A 83 -2.77 7.87 -7.21
N GLU A 84 -2.10 6.74 -6.99
CA GLU A 84 -1.87 5.74 -8.05
C GLU A 84 -3.14 4.97 -8.44
N ASP A 85 -4.06 4.84 -7.49
CA ASP A 85 -5.32 4.11 -7.65
C ASP A 85 -6.44 5.05 -8.11
N LYS A 86 -6.20 6.36 -8.15
CA LYS A 86 -7.15 7.33 -8.71
C LYS A 86 -7.43 7.01 -10.17
N SER A 87 -8.71 7.02 -10.52
CA SER A 87 -9.20 6.72 -11.87
C SER A 87 -8.52 7.58 -12.95
N SER A 88 -8.18 8.83 -12.61
CA SER A 88 -7.46 9.76 -13.48
C SER A 88 -6.04 9.29 -13.84
N VAL A 89 -5.35 8.57 -12.94
CA VAL A 89 -4.00 8.05 -13.17
C VAL A 89 -4.07 6.72 -13.89
N VAL A 90 -4.96 5.83 -13.47
CA VAL A 90 -5.16 4.52 -14.11
C VAL A 90 -5.62 4.68 -15.56
N SER A 91 -6.58 5.57 -15.83
CA SER A 91 -7.06 5.85 -17.19
C SER A 91 -5.95 6.38 -18.10
N LYS A 92 -5.10 7.32 -17.62
CA LYS A 92 -3.94 7.81 -18.39
C LYS A 92 -2.95 6.70 -18.69
N ARG A 93 -2.65 5.84 -17.70
CA ARG A 93 -1.75 4.70 -17.89
C ARG A 93 -2.31 3.71 -18.92
N PHE A 94 -3.60 3.42 -18.85
CA PHE A 94 -4.30 2.58 -19.82
C PHE A 94 -4.25 3.18 -21.23
N MET A 95 -4.60 4.46 -21.38
CA MET A 95 -4.64 5.15 -22.68
C MET A 95 -3.27 5.18 -23.38
N LYS A 96 -2.17 5.25 -22.61
CA LYS A 96 -0.81 5.19 -23.15
C LYS A 96 -0.55 3.93 -23.99
N TYR A 97 -1.10 2.79 -23.57
CA TYR A 97 -0.93 1.51 -24.27
C TYR A 97 -2.09 1.20 -25.22
N TRP A 98 -3.28 1.71 -24.92
CA TRP A 98 -4.47 1.48 -25.72
C TRP A 98 -4.45 2.25 -27.06
N GLN A 99 -3.99 3.51 -27.07
CA GLN A 99 -3.93 4.31 -28.29
C GLN A 99 -3.13 3.67 -29.44
N PRO A 100 -1.89 3.18 -29.25
CA PRO A 100 -1.14 2.56 -30.34
C PRO A 100 -1.79 1.28 -30.86
N GLU A 101 -2.50 0.53 -30.02
CA GLU A 101 -3.23 -0.67 -30.44
C GLU A 101 -4.49 -0.32 -31.24
N LEU A 102 -5.18 0.76 -30.86
CA LEU A 102 -6.29 1.32 -31.62
C LEU A 102 -5.86 1.74 -33.04
N GLU A 103 -4.69 2.38 -33.18
CA GLU A 103 -4.17 2.76 -34.50
C GLU A 103 -3.75 1.55 -35.34
N ARG A 104 -3.23 0.49 -34.70
CA ARG A 104 -2.96 -0.79 -35.39
C ARG A 104 -4.22 -1.48 -35.87
N ALA A 105 -5.29 -1.48 -35.09
CA ALA A 105 -6.56 -2.10 -35.44
C ALA A 105 -7.36 -1.32 -36.51
N LYS A 106 -7.04 -0.04 -36.73
CA LYS A 106 -7.63 0.79 -37.79
C LYS A 106 -6.96 0.61 -39.16
N THR A 107 -5.79 -0.03 -39.21
CA THR A 107 -5.06 -0.32 -40.45
C THR A 107 -5.44 -1.70 -40.98
#